data_AF-A0A8C9ZEB1-F1
#
_entry.id   AF-A0A8C9ZEB1-F1
#
_cell.length_a   1.000
_cell.length_b   1.000
_cell.length_c   1.000
_cell.angle_alpha   90.00
_cell.angle_beta   90.00
_cell.angle_gamma   90.00
#
_symmetry.space_group_name_H-M   'P 1'
#
loop_
_entity.id
_entity.type
_entity.pdbx_description
1 polymer ?
#
loop_
_entity_poly.entity_id
_entity_poly.type
_entity_poly.pdbx_seq_one_letter_code
_entity_poly.pdbx_strand_id
1 'polypeptide(L)'
;FYSHRGGYVKGNVATQLISYAGFFHFLSRRLGLWCNYACQIGVCRLTFVSRFKLYRFIELCVCNEYMKDDFMIKIETWHKPDMGTIENVHDLDEQTWRTVEVSPIDIANKEEVAQGDYKPEEDPALFHSAKTGRGPLGPEWKVPDVVHRNVWH
;
A
#
# COMPACT_ATOMS: atom_id res chain seq x y z
N PHE A 1 7.90 13.58 15.39
CA PHE A 1 6.76 14.07 16.19
C PHE A 1 5.46 13.60 15.53
N TYR A 2 4.77 12.64 16.15
CA TYR A 2 3.45 12.17 15.73
C TYR A 2 2.43 13.27 16.03
N SER A 3 1.60 13.67 15.06
CA SER A 3 0.45 14.55 15.31
C SER A 3 -0.81 13.83 14.85
N HIS A 4 -1.56 13.27 15.80
CA HIS A 4 -2.94 12.82 15.56
C HIS A 4 -3.85 14.06 15.60
N ARG A 5 -4.43 14.43 14.46
CA ARG A 5 -5.61 15.31 14.41
C ARG A 5 -6.79 14.49 13.92
N GLY A 6 -7.49 13.85 14.85
CA GLY A 6 -8.80 13.26 14.58
C GLY A 6 -9.85 14.37 14.52
N GLY A 7 -10.46 14.58 13.37
CA GLY A 7 -11.60 15.48 13.20
C GLY A 7 -12.91 14.70 13.20
N TYR A 8 -13.82 15.01 14.13
CA TYR A 8 -15.19 14.52 14.13
C TYR A 8 -16.07 15.50 13.35
N VAL A 9 -16.74 15.04 12.28
CA VAL A 9 -17.80 15.81 11.60
C VAL A 9 -19.12 15.09 11.87
N LYS A 10 -19.98 15.69 12.70
CA LYS A 10 -21.36 15.20 12.95
C LYS A 10 -22.27 15.69 11.81
N GLY A 11 -22.74 14.77 10.98
CA GLY A 11 -23.81 14.98 10.00
C GLY A 11 -24.62 13.71 9.81
N ASN A 12 -25.94 13.80 9.92
CA ASN A 12 -26.89 12.68 9.96
C ASN A 12 -27.05 11.97 8.60
N VAL A 13 -26.15 11.05 8.25
CA VAL A 13 -26.40 9.84 7.44
C VAL A 13 -25.14 8.97 7.55
N ALA A 14 -25.26 7.76 8.11
CA ALA A 14 -24.17 6.78 8.28
C ALA A 14 -22.81 7.36 8.71
N THR A 15 -22.57 7.42 10.03
CA THR A 15 -21.30 7.88 10.62
C THR A 15 -20.09 7.12 10.04
N GLN A 16 -19.50 7.64 8.96
CA GLN A 16 -18.24 7.15 8.41
C GLN A 16 -17.12 7.63 9.35
N LEU A 17 -16.52 6.70 10.09
CA LEU A 17 -15.29 6.97 10.84
C LEU A 17 -14.17 7.26 9.83
N ILE A 18 -13.87 8.55 9.63
CA ILE A 18 -12.71 8.98 8.86
C ILE A 18 -11.58 9.28 9.86
N SER A 19 -10.54 8.45 9.82
CA SER A 19 -9.31 8.68 10.60
C SER A 19 -8.24 9.28 9.72
N TYR A 20 -7.40 10.15 10.31
CA TYR A 20 -6.29 10.82 9.64
C TYR A 20 -4.99 10.58 10.41
N ALA A 21 -3.91 10.26 9.69
CA ALA A 21 -2.55 10.31 10.24
C ALA A 21 -1.64 11.12 9.33
N GLY A 22 -0.78 11.94 9.94
CA GLY A 22 0.19 12.78 9.24
C GLY A 22 1.60 12.54 9.75
N PHE A 23 2.54 12.27 8.86
CA PHE A 23 3.97 12.17 9.19
C PHE A 23 4.83 12.73 8.05
N PHE A 24 6.10 13.02 8.34
CA PHE A 24 7.04 13.52 7.34
C PHE A 24 8.31 12.68 7.36
N HIS A 25 8.87 12.41 6.18
CA HIS A 25 10.21 11.81 6.05
C HIS A 25 11.18 12.82 5.46
N PHE A 26 12.41 12.83 6.00
CA PHE A 26 13.56 13.50 5.40
C PHE A 26 14.36 12.50 4.57
N LEU A 27 14.38 12.68 3.26
CA LEU A 27 15.05 11.77 2.33
C LEU A 27 16.55 12.06 2.13
N SER A 28 17.11 13.00 2.88
CA SER A 28 18.48 13.52 2.69
C SER A 28 19.60 12.49 2.74
N ARG A 29 19.37 11.32 3.36
CA ARG A 29 20.37 10.25 3.49
C ARG A 29 20.07 9.01 2.65
N ARG A 30 18.97 9.01 1.89
CA ARG A 30 18.49 7.83 1.14
C ARG A 30 18.38 8.06 -0.37
N LEU A 31 18.45 9.30 -0.83
CA LEU A 31 18.47 9.61 -2.27
C LEU A 31 19.90 9.60 -2.80
N GLY A 32 20.06 9.27 -4.09
CA GLY A 32 21.36 9.31 -4.75
C GLY A 32 22.00 10.71 -4.72
N LEU A 33 23.33 10.75 -4.84
CA LEU A 33 24.12 11.98 -4.68
C LEU A 33 23.66 13.16 -5.55
N TRP A 34 23.10 12.87 -6.73
CA TRP A 34 22.50 13.83 -7.66
C TRP A 34 21.32 14.61 -7.09
N CYS A 35 20.63 14.11 -6.06
CA CYS A 35 19.54 14.81 -5.36
C CYS A 35 20.01 15.68 -4.18
N ASN A 36 21.30 15.67 -3.81
CA ASN A 36 21.76 16.40 -2.62
C ASN A 36 21.60 17.92 -2.73
N TYR A 37 21.72 18.50 -3.92
CA TYR A 37 21.53 19.94 -4.11
C TYR A 37 20.07 20.35 -3.85
N ALA A 38 19.12 19.57 -4.35
CA ALA A 38 17.69 19.76 -4.08
C ALA A 38 17.37 19.63 -2.58
N CYS A 39 18.13 18.82 -1.86
CA CYS A 39 17.93 18.59 -0.44
C CYS A 39 18.13 19.82 0.44
N GLN A 40 19.03 20.72 0.05
CA GLN A 40 19.36 21.94 0.81
C GLN A 40 18.24 22.99 0.77
N ILE A 41 17.32 22.90 -0.20
CA ILE A 41 16.22 23.86 -0.42
C ILE A 41 14.84 23.33 0.02
N GLY A 42 14.80 22.24 0.79
CA GLY A 42 13.55 21.69 1.34
C GLY A 42 12.85 20.64 0.47
N VAL A 43 13.40 20.29 -0.71
CA VAL A 43 12.83 19.25 -1.61
C VAL A 43 12.82 17.86 -0.95
N CYS A 44 13.71 17.59 -0.01
CA CYS A 44 13.79 16.31 0.69
C CYS A 44 12.68 16.08 1.74
N ARG A 45 11.79 17.06 1.97
CA ARG A 45 10.70 16.94 2.94
C ARG A 45 9.43 16.47 2.23
N LEU A 46 9.06 15.21 2.48
CA LEU A 46 7.78 14.66 2.01
C LEU A 46 6.76 14.65 3.13
N THR A 47 5.55 15.10 2.81
CA THR A 47 4.38 15.11 3.69
C THR A 47 3.51 13.92 3.34
N PHE A 48 3.24 13.05 4.31
CA PHE A 48 2.34 11.91 4.14
C PHE A 48 1.04 12.21 4.87
N VAL A 49 -0.09 12.05 4.17
CA VAL A 49 -1.43 12.17 4.73
C VAL A 49 -2.20 10.91 4.39
N SER A 50 -2.56 10.13 5.40
CA SER A 50 -3.44 8.98 5.21
C SER A 50 -4.87 9.29 5.65
N ARG A 51 -5.84 8.73 4.92
CA ARG A 51 -7.27 8.80 5.19
C ARG A 51 -7.85 7.40 5.14
N PHE A 52 -8.60 7.03 6.16
CA PHE A 52 -9.26 5.73 6.24
C PHE A 52 -10.76 5.89 6.04
N LYS A 53 -11.37 5.07 5.18
CA LYS A 53 -12.83 4.97 5.06
C LYS A 53 -13.25 3.51 5.23
N LEU A 54 -14.11 3.25 6.23
CA LEU A 54 -14.85 1.99 6.40
C LEU A 54 -13.98 0.71 6.43
N TYR A 55 -12.75 0.77 6.95
CA TYR A 55 -11.79 -0.34 7.10
C TYR A 55 -11.31 -1.03 5.80
N ARG A 56 -11.94 -0.75 4.66
CA ARG A 56 -11.64 -1.42 3.38
C ARG A 56 -11.01 -0.49 2.34
N PHE A 57 -11.14 0.82 2.51
CA PHE A 57 -10.54 1.81 1.62
C PHE A 57 -9.54 2.68 2.37
N ILE A 58 -8.34 2.81 1.79
CA ILE A 58 -7.26 3.63 2.29
C ILE A 58 -6.80 4.56 1.17
N GLU A 59 -6.67 5.84 1.49
CA GLU A 59 -6.09 6.85 0.60
C GLU A 59 -4.86 7.44 1.29
N LEU A 60 -3.72 7.36 0.61
CA LEU A 60 -2.45 7.94 1.05
C LEU A 60 -2.00 8.95 0.00
N CYS A 61 -1.84 10.20 0.42
CA CYS A 61 -1.25 11.25 -0.41
C CYS A 61 0.14 11.60 0.11
N VAL A 62 1.11 11.65 -0.80
CA VAL A 62 2.45 12.15 -0.55
C VAL A 62 2.66 13.43 -1.34
N CYS A 63 2.91 14.52 -0.64
CA CYS A 63 3.09 15.85 -1.22
C CYS A 63 4.45 16.42 -0.85
N ASN A 64 4.92 17.37 -1.65
CA ASN A 64 6.16 18.09 -1.42
C ASN A 64 5.89 19.58 -1.23
N GLU A 65 6.34 20.15 -0.11
CA GLU A 65 6.07 21.57 0.21
C GLU A 65 6.75 22.53 -0.78
N TYR A 66 7.90 22.15 -1.34
CA TYR A 66 8.65 22.97 -2.29
C TYR A 66 8.03 22.93 -3.69
N MET A 67 7.70 21.74 -4.19
CA MET A 67 7.11 21.55 -5.53
C MET A 67 5.60 21.86 -5.59
N LYS A 68 4.92 21.99 -4.44
CA LYS A 68 3.48 22.30 -4.35
C LYS A 68 2.65 21.35 -5.21
N ASP A 69 1.85 21.90 -6.13
CA ASP A 69 0.92 21.16 -6.99
C ASP A 69 1.62 20.40 -8.13
N ASP A 70 2.91 20.68 -8.39
CA ASP A 70 3.69 20.01 -9.43
C ASP A 70 4.14 18.60 -9.01
N PHE A 71 3.96 18.22 -7.74
CA PHE A 71 4.32 16.90 -7.24
C PHE A 71 3.27 16.32 -6.28
N MET A 72 2.70 15.19 -6.68
CA MET A 72 1.82 14.39 -5.85
C MET A 72 1.99 12.91 -6.18
N ILE A 73 2.13 12.08 -5.15
CA ILE A 73 1.93 10.63 -5.27
C ILE A 73 0.66 10.29 -4.51
N LYS A 74 -0.30 9.70 -5.20
CA LYS A 74 -1.56 9.24 -4.61
C LYS A 74 -1.61 7.73 -4.69
N ILE A 75 -1.76 7.09 -3.53
CA ILE A 75 -1.96 5.65 -3.42
C ILE A 75 -3.36 5.45 -2.86
N GLU A 76 -4.23 4.87 -3.67
CA GLU A 76 -5.55 4.42 -3.24
C GLU A 76 -5.54 2.90 -3.17
N THR A 77 -6.15 2.32 -2.14
CA THR A 77 -6.14 0.88 -1.94
C THR A 77 -7.50 0.39 -1.48
N TRP A 78 -7.97 -0.67 -2.11
CA TRP A 78 -9.13 -1.45 -1.70
C TRP A 78 -8.70 -2.83 -1.21
N HIS A 79 -9.10 -3.18 0.01
CA HIS A 79 -8.97 -4.54 0.53
C HIS A 79 -10.30 -5.30 0.28
N LYS A 80 -10.28 -6.24 -0.67
CA LYS A 80 -11.43 -7.09 -1.01
C LYS A 80 -11.12 -8.55 -0.61
N PRO A 81 -12.12 -9.32 -0.17
CA PRO A 81 -11.96 -10.75 0.13
C PRO A 81 -12.11 -11.58 -1.16
N ASP A 82 -11.28 -11.31 -2.16
CA ASP A 82 -11.25 -12.01 -3.45
C ASP A 82 -9.81 -12.41 -3.82
N MET A 83 -9.63 -12.96 -5.02
CA MET A 83 -8.31 -13.30 -5.58
C MET A 83 -7.83 -12.27 -6.61
N GLY A 84 -8.28 -11.00 -6.48
CA GLY A 84 -7.91 -9.93 -7.43
C GLY A 84 -8.56 -10.07 -8.81
N THR A 85 -9.77 -10.62 -8.89
CA THR A 85 -10.50 -10.85 -10.15
C THR A 85 -11.40 -9.68 -10.55
N ILE A 86 -11.60 -8.70 -9.67
CA ILE A 86 -12.43 -7.53 -9.93
C ILE A 86 -11.63 -6.53 -10.78
N GLU A 87 -12.07 -6.33 -12.03
CA GLU A 87 -11.56 -5.24 -12.86
C GLU A 87 -12.07 -3.87 -12.39
N ASN A 88 -11.24 -2.84 -12.55
CA ASN A 88 -11.56 -1.45 -12.22
C ASN A 88 -12.20 -1.27 -10.83
N VAL A 89 -11.59 -1.83 -9.78
CA VAL A 89 -12.11 -1.78 -8.39
C VAL A 89 -12.29 -0.35 -7.85
N HIS A 90 -11.62 0.63 -8.47
CA HIS A 90 -11.72 2.05 -8.14
C HIS A 90 -12.85 2.78 -8.86
N ASP A 91 -13.57 2.10 -9.76
CA ASP A 91 -14.67 2.66 -10.54
C ASP A 91 -14.24 3.93 -11.31
N LEU A 92 -13.06 3.86 -11.94
CA LEU A 92 -12.52 4.93 -12.77
C LEU A 92 -13.32 5.04 -14.06
N ASP A 93 -13.39 6.24 -14.62
CA ASP A 93 -13.99 6.43 -15.94
C ASP A 93 -13.20 5.69 -17.01
N GLU A 94 -13.87 5.38 -18.12
CA GLU A 94 -13.30 4.56 -19.19
C GLU A 94 -12.03 5.18 -19.81
N GLN A 95 -11.94 6.51 -19.88
CA GLN A 95 -10.78 7.17 -20.48
C GLN A 95 -9.56 7.04 -19.59
N THR A 96 -9.72 7.27 -18.28
CA THR A 96 -8.65 7.07 -17.29
C THR A 96 -8.25 5.60 -17.20
N TRP A 97 -9.22 4.68 -17.11
CA TRP A 97 -8.96 3.25 -16.97
C TRP A 97 -8.10 2.67 -18.11
N ARG A 98 -8.31 3.14 -19.35
CA ARG A 98 -7.49 2.74 -20.51
C ARG A 98 -6.00 3.09 -20.39
N THR A 99 -5.65 4.06 -19.54
CA THR A 99 -4.27 4.46 -19.29
C THR A 99 -3.63 3.71 -18.14
N VAL A 100 -4.41 2.91 -17.40
CA VAL A 100 -3.94 2.17 -16.23
C VAL A 100 -3.25 0.89 -16.65
N GLU A 101 -2.04 0.68 -16.15
CA GLU A 101 -1.32 -0.59 -16.24
C GLU A 101 -1.62 -1.42 -14.99
N VAL A 102 -2.02 -2.68 -15.19
CA VAL A 102 -2.25 -3.63 -14.10
C VAL A 102 -1.02 -4.53 -13.96
N SER A 103 -0.35 -4.44 -12.81
CA SER A 103 0.82 -5.26 -12.48
C SER A 103 0.54 -6.13 -11.25
N PRO A 104 0.26 -7.44 -11.44
CA PRO A 104 0.07 -8.38 -10.33
C PRO A 104 1.39 -8.62 -9.59
N ILE A 105 1.36 -8.56 -8.26
CA ILE A 105 2.53 -8.83 -7.41
C ILE A 105 2.41 -10.24 -6.82
N ASP A 106 3.45 -11.07 -6.97
CA ASP A 106 3.51 -12.40 -6.37
C ASP A 106 4.50 -12.46 -5.21
N ILE A 107 3.97 -12.53 -3.98
CA ILE A 107 4.78 -12.57 -2.76
C ILE A 107 5.65 -13.83 -2.61
N ALA A 108 5.34 -14.92 -3.32
CA ALA A 108 6.16 -16.14 -3.30
C ALA A 108 7.19 -16.16 -4.43
N ASN A 109 7.13 -15.20 -5.37
CA ASN A 109 8.06 -15.12 -6.48
C ASN A 109 9.33 -14.35 -6.08
N LYS A 110 10.38 -15.09 -5.70
CA LYS A 110 11.67 -14.52 -5.36
C LYS A 110 12.35 -13.75 -6.50
N GLU A 111 11.97 -13.99 -7.75
CA GLU A 111 12.58 -13.31 -8.92
C GLU A 111 12.13 -11.84 -9.01
N GLU A 112 10.99 -11.49 -8.41
CA GLU A 112 10.51 -10.11 -8.30
C GLU A 112 11.22 -9.31 -7.20
N VAL A 113 12.05 -9.96 -6.38
CA VAL A 113 12.79 -9.34 -5.28
C VAL A 113 14.21 -9.00 -5.73
N ALA A 114 14.62 -7.74 -5.54
CA ALA A 114 15.99 -7.34 -5.81
C ALA A 114 16.97 -8.11 -4.92
N GLN A 115 18.09 -8.56 -5.48
CA GLN A 115 19.08 -9.39 -4.77
C GLN A 115 19.58 -8.74 -3.46
N GLY A 116 19.67 -7.40 -3.40
CA GLY A 116 20.09 -6.67 -2.20
C GLY A 116 19.04 -6.61 -1.09
N ASP A 117 17.77 -6.81 -1.43
CA ASP A 117 16.63 -6.76 -0.50
C ASP A 117 16.21 -8.16 -0.02
N TYR A 118 16.64 -9.22 -0.71
CA TYR A 118 16.27 -10.60 -0.37
C TYR A 118 16.85 -11.04 0.98
N LYS A 119 15.97 -11.57 1.83
CA LYS A 119 16.32 -12.21 3.10
C LYS A 119 15.60 -13.55 3.25
N PRO A 120 16.31 -14.67 3.47
CA PRO A 120 15.69 -15.98 3.64
C PRO A 120 14.64 -16.04 4.75
N GLU A 121 14.82 -15.27 5.82
CA GLU A 121 13.89 -15.18 6.94
C GLU A 121 12.58 -14.44 6.62
N GLU A 122 12.56 -13.63 5.57
CA GLU A 122 11.39 -12.89 5.09
C GLU A 122 10.74 -13.58 3.87
N ASP A 123 11.26 -14.76 3.45
CA ASP A 123 10.78 -15.51 2.28
C ASP A 123 9.51 -16.33 2.61
N PRO A 124 8.34 -16.00 2.02
CA PRO A 124 7.09 -16.74 2.23
C PRO A 124 7.12 -18.18 1.70
N ALA A 125 8.00 -18.50 0.75
CA ALA A 125 8.19 -19.85 0.23
C ALA A 125 8.97 -20.74 1.19
N LEU A 126 9.64 -20.17 2.20
CA LEU A 126 10.36 -20.90 3.25
C LEU A 126 9.65 -20.81 4.61
N PHE A 127 8.82 -19.78 4.81
CA PHE A 127 8.18 -19.51 6.08
C PHE A 127 6.98 -20.43 6.38
N HIS A 128 6.94 -20.98 7.60
CA HIS A 128 5.79 -21.71 8.13
C HIS A 128 5.33 -21.12 9.47
N SER A 129 4.06 -20.75 9.56
CA SER A 129 3.47 -20.18 10.77
C SER A 129 3.12 -21.26 11.81
N ALA A 130 3.83 -21.31 12.92
CA ALA A 130 3.52 -22.25 14.01
C ALA A 130 2.12 -22.04 14.64
N LYS A 131 1.57 -20.82 14.59
CA LYS A 131 0.27 -20.49 15.19
C LYS A 131 -0.92 -20.81 14.29
N THR A 132 -0.76 -20.62 12.99
CA THR A 132 -1.86 -20.72 12.03
C THR A 132 -1.73 -21.90 11.07
N GLY A 133 -0.57 -22.58 11.06
CA GLY A 133 -0.26 -23.65 10.12
C GLY A 133 -0.13 -23.19 8.66
N ARG A 134 -0.13 -21.88 8.39
CA ARG A 134 -0.01 -21.33 7.04
C ARG A 134 1.42 -21.39 6.53
N GLY A 135 1.56 -21.59 5.22
CA GLY A 135 2.83 -21.70 4.53
C GLY A 135 3.45 -23.11 4.65
N PRO A 136 4.59 -23.36 4.01
CA PRO A 136 5.25 -22.48 3.03
C PRO A 136 4.42 -22.28 1.76
N LEU A 137 4.54 -21.13 1.12
CA LEU A 137 3.84 -20.83 -0.13
C LEU A 137 4.59 -21.43 -1.33
N GLY A 138 4.05 -22.53 -1.88
CA GLY A 138 4.60 -23.15 -3.09
C GLY A 138 4.23 -22.39 -4.38
N PRO A 139 4.71 -22.84 -5.56
CA PRO A 139 4.45 -22.18 -6.84
C PRO A 139 2.95 -22.02 -7.18
N GLU A 140 2.11 -22.94 -6.71
CA GLU A 140 0.66 -22.95 -6.96
C GLU A 140 -0.14 -22.41 -5.76
N TRP A 141 0.46 -21.61 -4.86
CA TRP A 141 -0.20 -21.13 -3.64
C TRP A 141 -1.48 -20.31 -3.88
N LYS A 142 -1.62 -19.74 -5.08
CA LYS A 142 -2.80 -18.98 -5.51
C LYS A 142 -3.97 -19.86 -5.93
N VAL A 143 -3.73 -21.14 -6.22
CA VAL A 143 -4.79 -22.08 -6.55
C VAL A 143 -5.52 -22.45 -5.26
N PRO A 144 -6.83 -22.22 -5.14
CA PRO A 144 -7.56 -22.57 -3.94
C PRO A 144 -7.54 -24.08 -3.74
N ASP A 145 -6.94 -24.53 -2.64
CA ASP A 145 -6.97 -25.94 -2.23
C ASP A 145 -8.42 -26.41 -2.11
N VAL A 146 -8.83 -27.28 -3.05
CA VAL A 146 -10.15 -27.91 -3.05
C VAL A 146 -10.36 -28.76 -1.78
N VAL A 147 -9.27 -29.09 -1.07
CA VAL A 147 -9.23 -30.01 0.08
C VAL A 147 -9.45 -29.31 1.43
N HIS A 148 -9.35 -27.97 1.54
CA HIS A 148 -9.49 -27.25 2.82
C HIS A 148 -10.74 -26.36 2.93
N ARG A 149 -11.72 -26.55 2.03
CA ARG A 149 -13.04 -25.88 2.11
C ARG A 149 -13.86 -26.22 3.36
N ASN A 150 -13.42 -27.17 4.20
CA ASN A 150 -14.17 -27.64 5.37
C ASN A 150 -13.70 -27.07 6.73
N VAL A 151 -12.88 -26.02 6.77
CA VAL A 151 -12.38 -25.45 8.05
C VAL A 151 -12.94 -24.04 8.34
N TRP A 152 -13.91 -23.57 7.57
CA TRP A 152 -14.57 -22.28 7.84
C TRP A 152 -16.07 -22.47 8.13
N HIS A 153 -16.38 -22.78 9.38
CA HIS A 153 -17.67 -22.53 10.04
C HIS A 153 -17.42 -21.76 11.34
#